data_AF-A0AAD9Z7U0-F1
#
_entry.id   AF-A0AAD9Z7U0-F1
#
_cell.length_a   1.000
_cell.length_b   1.000
_cell.length_c   1.000
_cell.angle_alpha   90.00
_cell.angle_beta   90.00
_cell.angle_gamma   90.00
#
_symmetry.space_group_name_H-M   'P 1'
#
loop_
_entity.id
_entity.type
_entity.pdbx_description
1 polymer ?
#
loop_
_entity_poly.entity_id
_entity_poly.type
_entity_poly.pdbx_seq_one_letter_code
_entity_poly.pdbx_strand_id
1 'polypeptide(L)'
;MVSNHPATPPKSPLEMLTPSDLTTYEARLKESILANKERREQKFIPFNSVERVQMPASYFRKLDEAIGYDGLDLRDAVATQDLPSEVTRQMDVVGPQRVGAFTGAYDGSNKEPDVLFKYRGQDHKVLYTAVVEIGFAETYKELIDDVKLWIEGNRDIRTVILIKVEENPPYSSPARKLEDDEVKDLGFPDPGDLDTSMVSLEDPNDSFGPLQINNLAWVGKIGVFLEIWKRDPVSGEAKQQGTRSYFVPDNATTELDLKLSDFYPLDATDGGNTRFPLTFNRLRLHLEAAREELAVERCRGVLREIANREDNVHDRDYIP
;
A
#
# COMPACT_ATOMS: atom_id res chain seq x y z
N MET A 1 -47.46 -25.80 36.76
CA MET A 1 -46.21 -25.02 36.88
C MET A 1 -45.23 -25.59 35.88
N VAL A 2 -45.01 -24.90 34.76
CA VAL A 2 -44.05 -25.32 33.73
C VAL A 2 -42.70 -24.72 34.11
N SER A 3 -41.73 -25.58 34.41
CA SER A 3 -40.37 -25.19 34.73
C SER A 3 -39.66 -24.71 33.45
N ASN A 4 -39.43 -23.40 33.36
CA ASN A 4 -38.54 -22.81 32.35
C ASN A 4 -37.10 -22.96 32.84
N HIS A 5 -36.40 -23.99 32.34
CA HIS A 5 -34.95 -24.04 32.48
C HIS A 5 -34.29 -23.18 31.38
N PRO A 6 -33.38 -22.26 31.74
CA PRO A 6 -32.66 -21.46 30.76
C PRO A 6 -31.77 -22.36 29.90
N ALA A 7 -31.80 -22.15 28.59
CA ALA A 7 -30.95 -22.85 27.65
C ALA A 7 -29.48 -22.51 27.92
N THR A 8 -28.63 -23.53 28.02
CA THR A 8 -27.18 -23.36 28.12
C THR A 8 -26.65 -22.69 26.84
N PRO A 9 -25.78 -21.66 26.97
CA PRO A 9 -25.20 -20.99 25.82
C PRO A 9 -24.32 -21.96 25.01
N PRO A 10 -24.25 -21.80 23.68
CA PRO A 10 -23.39 -22.63 22.83
C PRO A 10 -21.93 -22.45 23.21
N LYS A 11 -21.20 -23.57 23.27
CA LYS A 11 -19.76 -23.59 23.54
C LYS A 11 -19.00 -22.82 22.46
N SER A 12 -17.95 -22.11 22.85
CA SER A 12 -17.13 -21.37 21.89
C SER A 12 -16.41 -22.34 20.93
N PRO A 13 -16.05 -21.91 19.71
CA PRO A 13 -15.31 -22.75 18.77
C PRO A 13 -14.00 -23.32 19.35
N LEU A 14 -13.37 -22.60 20.28
CA LEU A 14 -12.17 -23.04 21.01
C LEU A 14 -12.45 -24.13 22.04
N GLU A 15 -13.66 -24.17 22.60
CA GLU A 15 -14.10 -25.21 23.56
C GLU A 15 -14.53 -26.52 22.87
N MET A 16 -14.62 -26.52 21.54
CA MET A 16 -14.93 -27.70 20.73
C MET A 16 -13.67 -28.38 20.16
N LEU A 17 -12.50 -27.75 20.29
CA LEU A 17 -11.24 -28.30 19.80
C LEU A 17 -10.74 -29.43 20.70
N THR A 18 -10.23 -30.50 20.10
CA THR A 18 -9.55 -31.54 20.86
C THR A 18 -8.20 -31.03 21.36
N PRO A 19 -7.60 -31.62 22.41
CA PRO A 19 -6.25 -31.27 22.85
C PRO A 19 -5.20 -31.35 21.73
N SER A 20 -5.40 -32.24 20.74
CA SER A 20 -4.54 -32.36 19.56
C SER A 20 -4.69 -31.16 18.60
N ASP A 21 -5.92 -30.66 18.44
CA ASP A 21 -6.20 -29.50 17.59
C ASP A 21 -5.66 -28.21 18.22
N LEU A 22 -5.76 -28.07 19.55
CA LEU A 22 -5.15 -26.94 20.28
C LEU A 22 -3.63 -26.93 20.08
N THR A 23 -2.99 -28.10 20.22
CA THR A 23 -1.53 -28.21 20.07
C THR A 23 -1.08 -27.83 18.66
N THR A 24 -1.83 -28.27 17.64
CA THR A 24 -1.54 -27.94 16.23
C THR A 24 -1.78 -26.46 15.93
N TYR A 25 -2.84 -25.88 16.50
CA TYR A 25 -3.16 -24.46 16.38
C TYR A 25 -2.08 -23.58 17.03
N GLU A 26 -1.65 -23.92 18.25
CA GLU A 26 -0.59 -23.20 18.95
C GLU A 26 0.76 -23.27 18.23
N ALA A 27 1.08 -24.42 17.62
CA ALA A 27 2.31 -24.58 16.84
C ALA A 27 2.31 -23.66 15.61
N ARG A 28 1.21 -23.65 14.84
CA ARG A 28 1.05 -22.76 13.67
C ARG A 28 1.07 -21.29 14.05
N LEU A 29 0.46 -20.93 15.18
CA LEU A 29 0.47 -19.56 15.69
C LEU A 29 1.89 -19.12 16.07
N LYS A 30 2.66 -19.98 16.75
CA LYS A 30 4.07 -19.71 17.09
C LYS A 30 4.95 -19.57 15.86
N GLU A 31 4.78 -20.42 14.84
CA GLU A 31 5.50 -20.30 13.57
C GLU A 31 5.17 -18.99 12.84
N SER A 32 3.89 -18.58 12.80
CA SER A 32 3.47 -17.32 12.20
C SER A 32 4.04 -16.09 12.94
N ILE A 33 4.00 -16.10 14.28
CA ILE A 33 4.58 -15.04 15.11
C ILE A 33 6.09 -14.95 14.90
N LEU A 34 6.80 -16.09 14.84
CA LEU A 34 8.24 -16.13 14.63
C LEU A 34 8.62 -15.63 13.23
N ALA A 35 7.91 -16.08 12.19
CA ALA A 35 8.11 -15.61 10.82
C ALA A 35 7.88 -14.10 10.68
N ASN A 36 6.88 -13.56 11.37
CA ASN A 36 6.61 -12.12 11.40
C ASN A 36 7.67 -11.33 12.18
N LYS A 37 8.25 -11.92 13.23
CA LYS A 37 9.36 -11.32 13.98
C LYS A 37 10.66 -11.30 13.16
N GLU A 38 10.99 -12.40 12.46
CA GLU A 38 12.15 -12.49 11.59
C GLU A 38 12.06 -11.52 10.39
N ARG A 39 10.87 -11.35 9.80
CA ARG A 39 10.63 -10.32 8.77
C ARG A 39 10.80 -8.89 9.28
N ARG A 40 10.51 -8.64 10.57
CA ARG A 40 10.72 -7.33 11.22
C ARG A 40 12.21 -7.06 11.50
N GLU A 41 12.96 -8.08 11.89
CA GLU A 41 14.40 -7.96 12.13
C GLU A 41 15.21 -7.90 10.81
N GLN A 42 14.67 -8.44 9.71
CA GLN A 42 15.20 -8.24 8.35
C GLN A 42 14.95 -6.83 7.77
N LYS A 43 14.24 -5.92 8.46
CA LYS A 43 14.12 -4.50 8.04
C LYS A 43 15.36 -3.65 8.33
N PHE A 44 16.45 -4.24 8.80
CA PHE A 44 17.75 -3.56 8.94
C PHE A 44 18.87 -4.40 8.29
N ILE A 45 18.79 -4.61 6.98
CA ILE A 45 19.92 -5.10 6.20
C ILE A 45 20.90 -3.93 6.04
N PRO A 46 22.17 -4.04 6.48
CA PRO A 46 23.17 -3.02 6.20
C PRO A 46 23.30 -2.83 4.68
N PHE A 47 23.16 -1.58 4.26
CA PHE A 47 23.31 -1.06 2.89
C PHE A 47 24.67 -1.45 2.32
N ASN A 48 24.79 -2.63 1.70
CA ASN A 48 25.98 -3.03 0.92
C ASN A 48 25.60 -4.17 -0.06
N SER A 49 24.64 -3.89 -0.95
CA SER A 49 24.59 -4.46 -2.31
C SER A 49 23.45 -3.76 -3.07
N VAL A 50 23.82 -2.88 -4.01
CA VAL A 50 22.92 -2.05 -4.85
C VAL A 50 22.07 -2.88 -5.82
N GLU A 51 22.18 -4.22 -5.80
CA GLU A 51 21.40 -5.12 -6.67
C GLU A 51 19.88 -5.12 -6.42
N ARG A 52 19.39 -4.40 -5.40
CA ARG A 52 17.97 -4.14 -5.17
C ARG A 52 17.72 -2.71 -4.70
N VAL A 53 18.02 -1.70 -5.51
CA VAL A 53 17.36 -0.39 -5.33
C VAL A 53 15.90 -0.52 -5.77
N GLN A 54 15.15 -1.29 -5.00
CA GLN A 54 13.70 -1.32 -5.04
C GLN A 54 13.26 0.00 -4.40
N MET A 55 12.87 0.97 -5.25
CA MET A 55 12.34 2.31 -4.92
C MET A 55 13.00 3.02 -3.70
N PRO A 56 13.72 4.15 -3.86
CA PRO A 56 14.32 4.85 -2.73
C PRO A 56 13.30 5.12 -1.60
N ALA A 57 13.69 5.01 -0.32
CA ALA A 57 12.77 5.31 0.79
C ALA A 57 12.21 6.75 0.73
N SER A 58 12.95 7.68 0.11
CA SER A 58 12.49 9.03 -0.22
C SER A 58 11.33 9.04 -1.21
N TYR A 59 11.38 8.14 -2.20
CA TYR A 59 10.33 7.97 -3.20
C TYR A 59 9.05 7.40 -2.56
N PHE A 60 9.19 6.36 -1.75
CA PHE A 60 8.10 5.81 -0.95
C PHE A 60 7.46 6.88 -0.08
N ARG A 61 8.27 7.66 0.64
CA ARG A 61 7.73 8.69 1.53
C ARG A 61 6.98 9.78 0.78
N LYS A 62 7.48 10.21 -0.39
CA LYS A 62 6.79 11.21 -1.22
C LYS A 62 5.51 10.67 -1.83
N LEU A 63 5.51 9.42 -2.29
CA LEU A 63 4.30 8.75 -2.77
C LEU A 63 3.30 8.53 -1.64
N ASP A 64 3.75 8.13 -0.46
CA ASP A 64 2.91 7.92 0.71
C ASP A 64 2.32 9.26 1.21
N GLU A 65 3.12 10.32 1.26
CA GLU A 65 2.68 11.69 1.55
C GLU A 65 1.69 12.19 0.48
N ALA A 66 1.97 11.95 -0.81
CA ALA A 66 1.14 12.42 -1.92
C ALA A 66 -0.13 11.60 -2.12
N ILE A 67 -0.11 10.30 -1.81
CA ILE A 67 -1.23 9.37 -2.06
C ILE A 67 -2.08 9.21 -0.81
N GLY A 68 -1.48 9.09 0.37
CA GLY A 68 -2.18 8.74 1.60
C GLY A 68 -3.24 9.76 1.96
N TYR A 69 -2.86 11.03 2.16
CA TYR A 69 -3.81 12.01 2.69
C TYR A 69 -4.56 12.83 1.63
N ASP A 70 -3.84 13.35 0.63
CA ASP A 70 -4.41 14.26 -0.37
C ASP A 70 -4.77 13.57 -1.69
N GLY A 71 -4.13 12.43 -1.98
CA GLY A 71 -4.18 11.80 -3.30
C GLY A 71 -5.41 10.94 -3.58
N LEU A 72 -6.10 10.43 -2.57
CA LEU A 72 -7.27 9.57 -2.80
C LEU A 72 -8.60 10.34 -2.86
N ASP A 73 -8.57 11.67 -2.83
CA ASP A 73 -9.74 12.55 -2.82
C ASP A 73 -10.77 12.12 -1.76
N LEU A 74 -10.37 11.37 -0.73
CA LEU A 74 -11.29 10.67 0.16
C LEU A 74 -12.06 11.63 1.04
N ARG A 75 -11.37 12.67 1.53
CA ARG A 75 -11.99 13.75 2.28
C ARG A 75 -12.98 14.53 1.42
N ASP A 76 -12.59 14.82 0.20
CA ASP A 76 -13.45 15.56 -0.72
C ASP A 76 -14.61 14.67 -1.19
N ALA A 77 -14.42 13.37 -1.41
CA ALA A 77 -15.50 12.42 -1.65
C ALA A 77 -16.48 12.40 -0.47
N VAL A 78 -16.00 12.31 0.78
CA VAL A 78 -16.87 12.43 1.96
C VAL A 78 -17.57 13.80 2.05
N ALA A 79 -16.89 14.89 1.68
CA ALA A 79 -17.40 16.26 1.83
C ALA A 79 -18.30 16.73 0.68
N THR A 80 -18.09 16.21 -0.54
CA THR A 80 -18.83 16.56 -1.77
C THR A 80 -20.07 15.71 -1.97
N GLN A 81 -20.15 14.56 -1.29
CA GLN A 81 -21.40 13.84 -1.20
C GLN A 81 -22.42 14.66 -0.41
N ASP A 82 -23.67 14.66 -0.86
CA ASP A 82 -24.84 15.10 -0.07
C ASP A 82 -25.12 14.12 1.10
N LEU A 83 -24.06 13.72 1.83
CA LEU A 83 -24.20 12.96 3.06
C LEU A 83 -24.90 13.82 4.10
N PRO A 84 -25.77 13.21 4.93
CA PRO A 84 -26.31 13.91 6.08
C PRO A 84 -25.18 14.49 6.93
N SER A 85 -25.31 15.75 7.36
CA SER A 85 -24.27 16.46 8.11
C SER A 85 -23.78 15.71 9.36
N GLU A 86 -24.64 14.87 9.95
CA GLU A 86 -24.29 13.99 11.05
C GLU A 86 -23.27 12.92 10.65
N VAL A 87 -23.44 12.30 9.47
CA VAL A 87 -22.50 11.30 8.94
C VAL A 87 -21.13 11.94 8.70
N THR A 88 -21.09 13.11 8.06
CA THR A 88 -19.85 13.85 7.81
C THR A 88 -19.13 14.25 9.10
N ARG A 89 -19.85 14.54 10.19
CA ARG A 89 -19.25 14.87 11.49
C ARG A 89 -18.71 13.65 12.23
N GLN A 90 -19.28 12.47 11.99
CA GLN A 90 -18.91 11.23 12.66
C GLN A 90 -17.82 10.47 11.90
N MET A 91 -17.65 10.70 10.60
CA MET A 91 -16.60 10.12 9.80
C MET A 91 -15.37 11.01 9.73
N ASP A 92 -14.20 10.42 9.90
CA ASP A 92 -12.92 11.09 9.71
C ASP A 92 -11.98 10.21 8.88
N VAL A 93 -11.28 10.82 7.94
CA VAL A 93 -10.23 10.16 7.16
C VAL A 93 -8.91 10.66 7.71
N VAL A 94 -8.13 9.72 8.23
CA VAL A 94 -6.79 10.00 8.73
C VAL A 94 -5.74 9.20 7.98
N GLY A 95 -4.58 9.79 7.83
CA GLY A 95 -3.39 9.13 7.31
C GLY A 95 -2.73 8.23 8.36
N PRO A 96 -1.42 7.97 8.21
CA PRO A 96 -0.72 6.95 8.96
C PRO A 96 -0.88 7.11 10.48
N GLN A 97 -1.57 6.15 11.08
CA GLN A 97 -1.68 6.02 12.53
C GLN A 97 -1.51 4.57 12.92
N ARG A 98 -0.54 4.28 13.80
CA ARG A 98 -0.38 2.96 14.38
C ARG A 98 -1.67 2.48 15.05
N VAL A 99 -2.22 1.40 14.52
CA VAL A 99 -3.33 0.64 15.09
C VAL A 99 -2.76 -0.59 15.77
N GLY A 100 -3.26 -0.85 16.99
CA GLY A 100 -2.98 -2.07 17.74
C GLY A 100 -4.27 -2.79 18.11
N ALA A 101 -4.20 -3.64 19.15
CA ALA A 101 -5.34 -4.40 19.66
C ALA A 101 -5.98 -5.36 18.63
N PHE A 102 -5.15 -5.92 17.76
CA PHE A 102 -5.54 -7.08 16.96
C PHE A 102 -5.80 -8.28 17.88
N THR A 103 -6.62 -9.22 17.42
CA THR A 103 -7.09 -10.38 18.19
C THR A 103 -6.91 -11.67 17.41
N GLY A 104 -7.13 -12.81 18.07
CA GLY A 104 -7.04 -14.13 17.43
C GLY A 104 -5.61 -14.46 17.02
N ALA A 105 -5.43 -14.92 15.78
CA ALA A 105 -4.11 -15.27 15.25
C ALA A 105 -3.16 -14.07 15.11
N TYR A 106 -3.69 -12.85 15.18
CA TYR A 106 -2.92 -11.61 15.04
C TYR A 106 -2.75 -10.88 16.38
N ASP A 107 -3.07 -11.50 17.52
CA ASP A 107 -2.93 -10.90 18.84
C ASP A 107 -1.49 -10.38 19.10
N GLY A 108 -1.39 -9.21 19.72
CA GLY A 108 -0.12 -8.50 19.93
C GLY A 108 0.49 -7.84 18.69
N SER A 109 -0.13 -7.98 17.51
CA SER A 109 0.30 -7.27 16.30
C SER A 109 0.07 -5.76 16.43
N ASN A 110 0.80 -5.00 15.61
CA ASN A 110 0.63 -3.56 15.44
C ASN A 110 0.98 -3.26 13.98
N LYS A 111 0.19 -2.41 13.32
CA LYS A 111 0.42 -1.98 11.94
C LYS A 111 -0.04 -0.53 11.78
N GLU A 112 0.57 0.15 10.82
CA GLU A 112 0.21 1.51 10.43
C GLU A 112 -0.34 1.41 8.99
N PRO A 113 -1.59 1.83 8.75
CA PRO A 113 -2.15 1.84 7.41
C PRO A 113 -1.71 3.11 6.67
N ASP A 114 -1.75 3.09 5.34
CA ASP A 114 -1.52 4.31 4.55
C ASP A 114 -2.69 5.28 4.74
N VAL A 115 -3.93 4.76 4.76
CA VAL A 115 -5.13 5.52 5.10
C VAL A 115 -6.07 4.74 6.00
N LEU A 116 -6.67 5.43 6.96
CA LEU A 116 -7.59 4.89 7.95
C LEU A 116 -8.88 5.69 8.02
N PHE A 117 -10.01 5.00 7.92
CA PHE A 117 -11.32 5.58 8.15
C PHE A 117 -11.74 5.35 9.59
N LYS A 118 -12.10 6.44 10.26
CA LYS A 118 -12.60 6.45 11.62
C LYS A 118 -14.07 6.80 11.63
N TYR A 119 -14.79 6.13 12.51
CA TYR A 119 -16.14 6.49 12.91
C TYR A 119 -16.15 6.87 14.39
N ARG A 120 -16.76 8.01 14.72
CA ARG A 120 -16.99 8.45 16.09
C ARG A 120 -18.48 8.30 16.43
N GLY A 121 -18.78 7.31 17.26
CA GLY A 121 -20.12 7.08 17.78
C GLY A 121 -20.60 8.20 18.71
N GLN A 122 -21.91 8.22 18.97
CA GLN A 122 -22.52 9.14 19.93
C GLN A 122 -22.01 8.96 21.36
N ASP A 123 -21.56 7.76 21.70
CA ASP A 123 -20.90 7.41 22.96
C ASP A 123 -19.42 7.86 23.04
N HIS A 124 -18.95 8.61 22.04
CA HIS A 124 -17.57 9.02 21.84
C HIS A 124 -16.60 7.86 21.59
N LYS A 125 -17.09 6.63 21.37
CA LYS A 125 -16.24 5.51 20.98
C LYS A 125 -15.76 5.74 19.55
N VAL A 126 -14.46 5.56 19.34
CA VAL A 126 -13.85 5.60 18.01
C VAL A 126 -13.72 4.17 17.49
N LEU A 127 -14.26 3.91 16.31
CA LEU A 127 -14.13 2.66 15.57
C LEU A 127 -13.30 2.91 14.32
N TYR A 128 -12.46 1.94 13.97
CA TYR A 128 -11.77 1.89 12.68
C TYR A 128 -12.59 1.03 11.73
N THR A 129 -13.14 1.61 10.68
CA THR A 129 -14.15 0.93 9.84
C THR A 129 -13.59 0.42 8.53
N ALA A 130 -12.67 1.17 7.93
CA ALA A 130 -11.99 0.78 6.70
C ALA A 130 -10.53 1.24 6.68
N VAL A 131 -9.74 0.58 5.84
CA VAL A 131 -8.32 0.87 5.61
C VAL A 131 -8.04 0.94 4.12
N VAL A 132 -7.09 1.78 3.70
CA VAL A 132 -6.43 1.68 2.40
C VAL A 132 -4.99 1.23 2.61
N GLU A 133 -4.57 0.22 1.86
CA GLU A 133 -3.19 -0.26 1.80
C GLU A 133 -2.66 -0.12 0.37
N ILE A 134 -1.49 0.47 0.21
CA ILE A 134 -0.86 0.79 -1.06
C ILE A 134 0.51 0.11 -1.10
N GLY A 135 0.62 -0.91 -1.95
CA GLY A 135 1.87 -1.65 -2.10
C GLY A 135 2.65 -1.24 -3.35
N PHE A 136 3.95 -0.99 -3.17
CA PHE A 136 4.86 -0.65 -4.25
C PHE A 136 5.95 -1.71 -4.41
N ALA A 137 6.75 -1.96 -3.36
CA ALA A 137 7.74 -3.03 -3.32
C ALA A 137 7.16 -4.38 -2.92
N GLU A 138 6.13 -4.34 -2.09
CA GLU A 138 5.48 -5.50 -1.50
C GLU A 138 4.99 -6.43 -2.61
N THR A 139 5.25 -7.71 -2.45
CA THR A 139 4.61 -8.72 -3.29
C THR A 139 3.11 -8.68 -3.05
N TYR A 140 2.32 -9.07 -4.05
CA TYR A 140 0.87 -9.16 -3.89
C TYR A 140 0.48 -10.06 -2.70
N LYS A 141 1.23 -11.14 -2.45
CA LYS A 141 1.01 -12.03 -1.29
C LYS A 141 1.16 -11.29 0.05
N GLU A 142 2.17 -10.45 0.20
CA GLU A 142 2.37 -9.67 1.42
C GLU A 142 1.22 -8.69 1.66
N LEU A 143 0.71 -8.05 0.61
CA LEU A 143 -0.47 -7.19 0.72
C LEU A 143 -1.73 -7.97 1.10
N ILE A 144 -1.89 -9.20 0.62
CA ILE A 144 -3.00 -10.08 1.06
C ILE A 144 -2.85 -10.47 2.53
N ASP A 145 -1.63 -10.75 2.99
CA ASP A 145 -1.37 -11.01 4.41
C ASP A 145 -1.74 -9.77 5.26
N ASP A 146 -1.46 -8.56 4.78
CA ASP A 146 -1.86 -7.31 5.42
C ASP A 146 -3.38 -7.11 5.45
N VAL A 147 -4.07 -7.37 4.33
CA VAL A 147 -5.55 -7.35 4.26
C VAL A 147 -6.16 -8.28 5.30
N LYS A 148 -5.62 -9.51 5.41
CA LYS A 148 -6.10 -10.49 6.40
C LYS A 148 -5.84 -10.03 7.81
N LEU A 149 -4.64 -9.50 8.09
CA LEU A 149 -4.33 -8.94 9.41
C LEU A 149 -5.34 -7.85 9.80
N TRP A 150 -5.68 -6.94 8.88
CA TRP A 150 -6.65 -5.87 9.14
C TRP A 150 -8.05 -6.40 9.41
N ILE A 151 -8.57 -7.24 8.51
CA ILE A 151 -9.93 -7.73 8.61
C ILE A 151 -10.01 -8.80 9.71
N GLU A 152 -9.27 -9.89 9.62
CA GLU A 152 -9.41 -11.01 10.57
C GLU A 152 -8.89 -10.65 11.97
N GLY A 153 -7.88 -9.78 12.06
CA GLY A 153 -7.30 -9.36 13.33
C GLY A 153 -8.08 -8.26 14.06
N ASN A 154 -8.79 -7.38 13.36
CA ASN A 154 -9.52 -6.26 13.99
C ASN A 154 -11.01 -6.29 13.62
N ARG A 155 -11.87 -6.59 14.60
CA ARG A 155 -13.32 -6.78 14.41
C ARG A 155 -14.06 -5.55 13.89
N ASP A 156 -13.55 -4.36 14.17
CA ASP A 156 -14.20 -3.11 13.78
C ASP A 156 -13.95 -2.80 12.29
N ILE A 157 -12.80 -3.23 11.75
CA ILE A 157 -12.45 -3.04 10.34
C ILE A 157 -13.23 -4.05 9.50
N ARG A 158 -13.99 -3.54 8.54
CA ARG A 158 -14.87 -4.33 7.67
C ARG A 158 -14.42 -4.33 6.23
N THR A 159 -13.66 -3.31 5.82
CA THR A 159 -13.27 -3.08 4.44
C THR A 159 -11.80 -2.71 4.36
N VAL A 160 -11.07 -3.33 3.42
CA VAL A 160 -9.74 -2.90 3.03
C VAL A 160 -9.75 -2.63 1.53
N ILE A 161 -9.29 -1.44 1.14
CA ILE A 161 -9.03 -1.08 -0.26
C ILE A 161 -7.54 -1.33 -0.50
N LEU A 162 -7.22 -2.35 -1.28
CA LEU A 162 -5.85 -2.67 -1.64
C LEU A 162 -5.53 -2.03 -2.98
N ILE A 163 -4.47 -1.23 -3.02
CA ILE A 163 -3.93 -0.62 -4.23
C ILE A 163 -2.54 -1.20 -4.44
N LYS A 164 -2.25 -1.71 -5.63
CA LYS A 164 -0.93 -2.24 -5.98
C LYS A 164 -0.39 -1.49 -7.19
N VAL A 165 0.77 -0.87 -7.00
CA VAL A 165 1.54 -0.22 -8.05
C VAL A 165 2.64 -1.19 -8.49
N GLU A 166 2.71 -1.45 -9.79
CA GLU A 166 3.67 -2.37 -10.41
C GLU A 166 4.44 -1.65 -11.51
N GLU A 167 5.74 -1.92 -11.57
CA GLU A 167 6.63 -1.46 -12.65
C GLU A 167 6.97 -2.66 -13.53
N ASN A 168 6.76 -2.54 -14.84
CA ASN A 168 7.01 -3.58 -15.82
C ASN A 168 7.85 -3.05 -17.01
N PRO A 169 9.03 -3.60 -17.30
CA PRO A 169 9.73 -4.61 -16.48
C PRO A 169 10.12 -4.06 -15.10
N PRO A 170 10.38 -4.91 -14.11
CA PRO A 170 10.98 -4.48 -12.86
C PRO A 170 12.28 -3.70 -13.13
N TYR A 171 12.50 -2.64 -12.37
CA TYR A 171 13.66 -1.77 -12.59
C TYR A 171 14.97 -2.55 -12.62
N SER A 172 15.74 -2.28 -13.66
CA SER A 172 17.15 -2.61 -13.77
C SER A 172 17.85 -1.38 -14.33
N SER A 173 18.94 -0.95 -13.70
CA SER A 173 19.70 0.22 -14.17
C SER A 173 20.05 0.05 -15.66
N PRO A 174 19.64 0.99 -16.53
CA PRO A 174 19.93 0.90 -17.97
C PRO A 174 21.43 1.05 -18.24
N ALA A 175 22.15 1.78 -17.40
CA ALA A 175 23.60 1.95 -17.49
C ALA A 175 24.40 0.73 -17.01
N ARG A 176 23.76 -0.30 -16.43
CA ARG A 176 24.46 -1.51 -15.93
C ARG A 176 25.25 -2.23 -17.02
N LYS A 177 24.84 -2.09 -18.28
CA LYS A 177 25.46 -2.75 -19.44
C LYS A 177 26.40 -1.83 -20.21
N LEU A 178 26.59 -0.61 -19.73
CA LEU A 178 27.43 0.39 -20.38
C LEU A 178 28.74 0.51 -19.61
N GLU A 179 29.82 0.69 -20.35
CA GLU A 179 31.11 1.11 -19.79
C GLU A 179 31.04 2.59 -19.40
N ASP A 180 31.90 3.03 -18.47
CA ASP A 180 31.85 4.40 -17.94
C ASP A 180 32.06 5.46 -19.06
N ASP A 181 32.90 5.16 -20.06
CA ASP A 181 33.09 6.01 -21.24
C ASP A 181 31.83 6.10 -22.12
N GLU A 182 31.07 4.99 -22.26
CA GLU A 182 29.80 5.01 -22.99
C GLU A 182 28.76 5.88 -22.27
N VAL A 183 28.76 5.88 -20.94
CA VAL A 183 27.86 6.75 -20.16
C VAL A 183 28.25 8.22 -20.33
N LYS A 184 29.54 8.54 -20.42
CA LYS A 184 30.02 9.91 -20.70
C LYS A 184 29.60 10.40 -22.08
N ASP A 185 29.71 9.54 -23.09
CA ASP A 185 29.34 9.86 -24.47
C ASP A 185 27.83 10.16 -24.63
N LEU A 186 27.00 9.71 -23.68
CA LEU A 186 25.58 10.07 -23.63
C LEU A 186 25.33 11.53 -23.21
N GLY A 187 26.36 12.26 -22.75
CA GLY A 187 26.27 13.70 -22.47
C GLY A 187 25.31 14.03 -21.33
N PHE A 188 25.31 13.24 -20.26
CA PHE A 188 24.57 13.59 -19.05
C PHE A 188 25.11 14.88 -18.43
N PRO A 189 24.24 15.76 -17.90
CA PRO A 189 24.68 16.90 -17.12
C PRO A 189 25.24 16.43 -15.77
N ASP A 190 25.81 17.38 -15.00
CA ASP A 190 26.21 17.11 -13.64
C ASP A 190 25.02 16.54 -12.83
N PRO A 191 25.24 15.54 -11.94
CA PRO A 191 24.13 14.91 -11.21
C PRO A 191 23.30 15.89 -10.36
N GLY A 192 23.89 17.02 -9.96
CA GLY A 192 23.22 18.10 -9.24
C GLY A 192 22.22 18.90 -10.09
N ASP A 193 22.42 18.92 -11.41
CA ASP A 193 21.61 19.69 -12.36
C ASP A 193 20.49 18.88 -13.00
N LEU A 194 20.43 17.57 -12.75
CA LEU A 194 19.32 16.73 -13.18
C LEU A 194 18.00 17.18 -12.51
N ASP A 195 16.97 17.41 -13.31
CA ASP A 195 15.61 17.69 -12.85
C ASP A 195 14.56 17.01 -13.75
N THR A 196 13.27 17.16 -13.40
CA THR A 196 12.17 16.48 -14.11
C THR A 196 11.93 17.02 -15.52
N SER A 197 12.45 18.20 -15.88
CA SER A 197 12.33 18.72 -17.25
C SER A 197 13.14 17.94 -18.29
N MET A 198 14.09 17.12 -17.82
CA MET A 198 14.90 16.23 -18.65
C MET A 198 14.25 14.86 -18.88
N VAL A 199 13.14 14.59 -18.22
CA VAL A 199 12.41 13.33 -18.34
C VAL A 199 11.51 13.38 -19.58
N SER A 200 11.54 12.32 -20.38
CA SER A 200 10.65 12.13 -21.52
C SER A 200 9.99 10.75 -21.49
N LEU A 201 8.81 10.64 -22.12
CA LEU A 201 8.20 9.35 -22.41
C LEU A 201 8.91 8.69 -23.59
N GLU A 202 9.07 7.36 -23.54
CA GLU A 202 9.54 6.58 -24.69
C GLU A 202 8.55 6.65 -25.87
N ASP A 203 7.24 6.59 -25.58
CA ASP A 203 6.16 6.83 -26.53
C ASP A 203 5.23 7.94 -26.00
N PRO A 204 5.15 9.11 -26.66
CA PRO A 204 4.25 10.19 -26.26
C PRO A 204 2.77 9.81 -26.20
N ASN A 205 2.36 8.71 -26.84
CA ASN A 205 0.97 8.22 -26.81
C ASN A 205 0.70 7.26 -25.63
N ASP A 206 1.74 6.76 -24.96
CA ASP A 206 1.61 5.94 -23.75
C ASP A 206 1.92 6.78 -22.52
N SER A 207 0.92 7.54 -22.04
CA SER A 207 1.10 8.42 -20.88
C SER A 207 1.59 7.71 -19.62
N PHE A 208 1.53 6.38 -19.51
CA PHE A 208 2.06 5.59 -18.39
C PHE A 208 3.18 4.62 -18.81
N GLY A 209 3.73 4.81 -20.01
CA GLY A 209 4.86 4.07 -20.54
C GLY A 209 6.18 4.39 -19.84
N PRO A 210 7.28 3.77 -20.30
CA PRO A 210 8.61 3.98 -19.74
C PRO A 210 9.06 5.45 -19.82
N LEU A 211 9.76 5.90 -18.77
CA LEU A 211 10.38 7.22 -18.70
C LEU A 211 11.88 7.14 -18.96
N GLN A 212 12.37 8.09 -19.76
CA GLN A 212 13.73 8.15 -20.23
C GLN A 212 14.41 9.47 -19.85
N ILE A 213 15.74 9.39 -19.69
CA ILE A 213 16.65 10.54 -19.62
C ILE A 213 17.85 10.14 -20.48
N ASN A 214 18.20 10.98 -21.46
CA ASN A 214 19.20 10.70 -22.50
C ASN A 214 19.02 9.32 -23.18
N ASN A 215 17.79 9.00 -23.60
CA ASN A 215 17.41 7.75 -24.29
C ASN A 215 17.62 6.46 -23.48
N LEU A 216 17.88 6.54 -22.17
CA LEU A 216 17.93 5.39 -21.28
C LEU A 216 16.67 5.33 -20.44
N ALA A 217 16.02 4.16 -20.37
CA ALA A 217 14.82 3.95 -19.58
C ALA A 217 15.15 3.81 -18.08
N TRP A 218 14.76 4.82 -17.29
CA TRP A 218 15.01 4.87 -15.85
C TRP A 218 13.80 4.42 -15.03
N VAL A 219 12.60 4.45 -15.60
CA VAL A 219 11.37 3.89 -15.03
C VAL A 219 10.66 3.10 -16.11
N GLY A 220 10.28 1.86 -15.80
CA GLY A 220 9.47 1.01 -16.68
C GLY A 220 8.02 1.49 -16.79
N LYS A 221 7.19 0.73 -17.51
CA LYS A 221 5.76 1.00 -17.59
C LYS A 221 5.12 0.80 -16.23
N ILE A 222 4.36 1.79 -15.76
CA ILE A 222 3.64 1.69 -14.49
C ILE A 222 2.24 1.16 -14.74
N GLY A 223 1.86 0.13 -13.99
CA GLY A 223 0.50 -0.37 -13.89
C GLY A 223 -0.02 -0.19 -12.46
N VAL A 224 -1.30 0.12 -12.32
CA VAL A 224 -1.93 0.17 -11.01
C VAL A 224 -3.25 -0.56 -11.04
N PHE A 225 -3.42 -1.46 -10.08
CA PHE A 225 -4.69 -2.13 -9.86
C PHE A 225 -5.20 -1.95 -8.44
N LEU A 226 -6.49 -2.13 -8.27
CA LEU A 226 -7.19 -2.03 -7.02
C LEU A 226 -8.11 -3.24 -6.79
N GLU A 227 -8.20 -3.66 -5.54
CA GLU A 227 -9.12 -4.68 -5.06
C GLU A 227 -9.83 -4.23 -3.79
N ILE A 228 -11.12 -4.54 -3.68
CA ILE A 228 -11.90 -4.31 -2.46
C ILE A 228 -11.96 -5.64 -1.71
N TRP A 229 -11.57 -5.63 -0.44
CA TRP A 229 -11.66 -6.78 0.44
C TRP A 229 -12.63 -6.46 1.56
N LYS A 230 -13.60 -7.35 1.81
CA LYS A 230 -14.59 -7.17 2.87
C LYS A 230 -14.59 -8.35 3.83
N ARG A 231 -14.97 -8.08 5.08
CA ARG A 231 -15.29 -9.13 6.04
C ARG A 231 -16.51 -9.91 5.58
N ASP A 232 -16.36 -11.22 5.48
CA ASP A 232 -17.50 -12.11 5.36
C ASP A 232 -18.31 -12.13 6.67
N PRO A 233 -19.63 -11.85 6.63
CA PRO A 233 -20.43 -11.69 7.85
C PRO A 233 -20.63 -12.99 8.63
N VAL A 234 -20.40 -14.16 8.01
CA VAL A 234 -20.63 -15.47 8.62
C VAL A 234 -19.33 -16.03 9.22
N SER A 235 -18.27 -16.08 8.42
CA SER A 235 -16.97 -16.63 8.80
C SER A 235 -16.07 -15.62 9.51
N GLY A 236 -16.27 -14.32 9.27
CA GLY A 236 -15.38 -13.26 9.73
C GLY A 236 -14.09 -13.12 8.91
N GLU A 237 -13.89 -13.96 7.89
CA GLU A 237 -12.71 -13.99 7.03
C GLU A 237 -12.67 -12.85 6.02
N ALA A 238 -11.46 -12.50 5.57
CA ALA A 238 -11.29 -11.54 4.48
C ALA A 238 -11.67 -12.16 3.13
N LYS A 239 -12.59 -11.54 2.40
CA LYS A 239 -13.00 -11.96 1.05
C LYS A 239 -12.92 -10.80 0.06
N GLN A 240 -12.20 -11.02 -1.03
CA GLN A 240 -12.21 -10.12 -2.18
C GLN A 240 -13.64 -9.97 -2.71
N GLN A 241 -14.03 -8.73 -2.99
CA GLN A 241 -15.30 -8.36 -3.57
C GLN A 241 -15.08 -7.91 -5.01
N GLY A 242 -15.89 -8.47 -5.92
CA GLY A 242 -15.80 -8.16 -7.35
C GLY A 242 -14.49 -8.59 -8.00
N THR A 243 -14.17 -7.97 -9.13
CA THR A 243 -12.95 -8.21 -9.89
C THR A 243 -11.91 -7.13 -9.62
N ARG A 244 -10.63 -7.50 -9.75
CA ARG A 244 -9.53 -6.55 -9.82
C ARG A 244 -9.79 -5.50 -10.90
N SER A 245 -9.61 -4.23 -10.55
CA SER A 245 -9.81 -3.11 -11.46
C SER A 245 -8.48 -2.42 -11.75
N TYR A 246 -8.18 -2.17 -13.02
CA TYR A 246 -6.99 -1.46 -13.47
C TYR A 246 -7.39 -0.04 -13.87
N PHE A 247 -6.71 0.98 -13.33
CA PHE A 247 -6.98 2.39 -13.67
C PHE A 247 -5.76 3.11 -14.28
N VAL A 248 -4.65 2.39 -14.41
CA VAL A 248 -3.47 2.80 -15.17
C VAL A 248 -3.08 1.61 -16.06
N PRO A 249 -3.00 1.78 -17.40
CA PRO A 249 -3.15 3.02 -18.16
C PRO A 249 -4.61 3.43 -18.45
N ASP A 250 -5.59 2.56 -18.20
CA ASP A 250 -6.97 2.78 -18.62
C ASP A 250 -7.66 3.91 -17.83
N ASN A 251 -8.19 4.91 -18.54
CA ASN A 251 -9.04 5.97 -17.97
C ASN A 251 -10.43 5.47 -17.54
N ALA A 252 -10.60 4.16 -17.35
CA ALA A 252 -11.87 3.62 -16.91
C ALA A 252 -12.16 4.23 -15.53
N THR A 253 -13.21 5.05 -15.46
CA THR A 253 -13.85 5.43 -14.20
C THR A 253 -14.23 4.14 -13.51
N THR A 254 -13.35 3.68 -12.63
CA THR A 254 -13.60 2.49 -11.83
C THR A 254 -14.58 2.92 -10.76
N GLU A 255 -15.88 2.84 -11.06
CA GLU A 255 -16.90 2.93 -10.03
C GLU A 255 -16.71 1.72 -9.13
N LEU A 256 -16.00 1.93 -8.02
CA LEU A 256 -15.91 0.95 -6.96
C LEU A 256 -17.28 0.77 -6.34
N ASP A 257 -17.72 -0.48 -6.17
CA ASP A 257 -18.96 -0.81 -5.45
C ASP A 257 -18.76 -0.69 -3.93
N LEU A 258 -18.33 0.50 -3.53
CA LEU A 258 -18.25 0.92 -2.15
C LEU A 258 -19.58 1.56 -1.76
N LYS A 259 -20.04 1.20 -0.59
CA LYS A 259 -21.26 1.70 0.02
C LYS A 259 -20.89 2.48 1.26
N LEU A 260 -21.74 3.41 1.67
CA LEU A 260 -21.56 4.09 2.95
C LEU A 260 -21.41 3.09 4.12
N SER A 261 -22.07 1.93 4.03
CA SER A 261 -21.96 0.82 4.98
C SER A 261 -20.56 0.30 5.24
N ASP A 262 -19.69 0.46 4.26
CA ASP A 262 -18.32 -0.03 4.30
C ASP A 262 -17.44 0.85 5.20
N PHE A 263 -17.88 2.10 5.45
CA PHE A 263 -17.19 3.11 6.25
C PHE A 263 -17.97 3.52 7.51
N TYR A 264 -19.27 3.23 7.55
CA TYR A 264 -20.20 3.68 8.58
C TYR A 264 -21.02 2.50 9.11
N PRO A 265 -21.02 2.23 10.43
CA PRO A 265 -21.83 1.16 11.01
C PRO A 265 -23.33 1.49 10.85
N LEU A 266 -23.99 0.80 9.93
CA LEU A 266 -25.35 1.10 9.45
C LEU A 266 -26.50 0.82 10.42
N ASP A 267 -26.22 0.29 11.61
CA ASP A 267 -27.21 0.17 12.68
C ASP A 267 -27.87 1.53 13.00
N ALA A 268 -27.32 2.62 12.47
CA ALA A 268 -27.75 4.01 12.68
C ALA A 268 -28.56 4.69 11.55
N THR A 269 -28.68 4.21 10.29
CA THR A 269 -29.48 4.93 9.23
C THR A 269 -29.94 4.09 8.01
N ASP A 270 -31.03 4.52 7.35
CA ASP A 270 -31.57 3.98 6.08
C ASP A 270 -30.66 4.19 4.83
N GLY A 271 -29.53 4.91 4.98
CA GLY A 271 -28.61 5.29 3.90
C GLY A 271 -27.64 4.19 3.44
N GLY A 272 -27.87 2.95 3.86
CA GLY A 272 -26.89 1.87 3.76
C GLY A 272 -26.50 1.41 2.36
N ASN A 273 -27.33 1.72 1.37
CA ASN A 273 -27.06 1.38 -0.03
C ASN A 273 -26.57 2.58 -0.86
N THR A 274 -26.33 3.75 -0.25
CA THR A 274 -25.76 4.89 -0.97
C THR A 274 -24.35 4.52 -1.45
N ARG A 275 -24.16 4.56 -2.77
CA ARG A 275 -22.85 4.35 -3.39
C ARG A 275 -21.90 5.46 -3.00
N PHE A 276 -20.65 5.09 -2.79
CA PHE A 276 -19.57 5.99 -2.44
C PHE A 276 -18.55 6.05 -3.59
N PRO A 277 -18.75 6.91 -4.61
CA PRO A 277 -17.76 7.17 -5.65
C PRO A 277 -16.41 7.54 -5.02
N LEU A 278 -15.40 6.74 -5.36
CA LEU A 278 -14.00 7.10 -5.20
C LEU A 278 -13.44 7.47 -6.56
N THR A 279 -12.78 8.63 -6.65
CA THR A 279 -12.05 9.01 -7.85
C THR A 279 -10.55 8.91 -7.57
N PHE A 280 -9.80 8.45 -8.58
CA PHE A 280 -8.35 8.27 -8.48
C PHE A 280 -7.60 9.29 -9.30
N ASN A 281 -8.25 10.41 -9.67
CA ASN A 281 -7.65 11.44 -10.51
C ASN A 281 -6.45 12.09 -9.81
N ARG A 282 -6.56 12.39 -8.52
CA ARG A 282 -5.44 12.93 -7.74
C ARG A 282 -4.32 11.91 -7.59
N LEU A 283 -4.64 10.66 -7.27
CA LEU A 283 -3.67 9.55 -7.22
C LEU A 283 -2.92 9.45 -8.55
N ARG A 284 -3.63 9.52 -9.68
CA ARG A 284 -3.02 9.50 -11.01
C ARG A 284 -2.05 10.67 -11.23
N LEU A 285 -2.45 11.88 -10.88
CA LEU A 285 -1.60 13.08 -10.98
C LEU A 285 -0.35 12.96 -10.10
N HIS A 286 -0.50 12.51 -8.86
CA HIS A 286 0.62 12.32 -7.94
C HIS A 286 1.54 11.19 -8.39
N LEU A 287 0.99 10.10 -8.94
CA LEU A 287 1.78 9.00 -9.48
C LEU A 287 2.61 9.46 -10.68
N GLU A 288 2.04 10.29 -11.56
CA GLU A 288 2.73 10.86 -12.71
C GLU A 288 3.91 11.76 -12.30
N ALA A 289 3.70 12.69 -11.35
CA ALA A 289 4.79 13.51 -10.82
C ALA A 289 5.85 12.65 -10.13
N ALA A 290 5.42 11.66 -9.33
CA ALA A 290 6.32 10.78 -8.61
C ALA A 290 7.25 10.01 -9.58
N ARG A 291 6.71 9.36 -10.62
CA ARG A 291 7.56 8.58 -11.54
C ARG A 291 8.63 9.44 -12.24
N GLU A 292 8.37 10.72 -12.52
CA GLU A 292 9.36 11.62 -13.11
C GLU A 292 10.50 11.88 -12.11
N GLU A 293 10.15 12.17 -10.86
CA GLU A 293 11.14 12.31 -9.79
C GLU A 293 11.95 11.02 -9.58
N LEU A 294 11.31 9.84 -9.66
CA LEU A 294 11.99 8.55 -9.57
C LEU A 294 13.00 8.35 -10.69
N ALA A 295 12.65 8.70 -11.93
CA ALA A 295 13.56 8.62 -13.06
C ALA A 295 14.82 9.46 -12.81
N VAL A 296 14.63 10.70 -12.34
CA VAL A 296 15.71 11.62 -11.97
C VAL A 296 16.55 11.08 -10.82
N GLU A 297 15.94 10.59 -9.74
CA GLU A 297 16.65 10.04 -8.59
C GLU A 297 17.49 8.81 -8.96
N ARG A 298 16.96 7.91 -9.79
CA ARG A 298 17.68 6.72 -10.28
C ARG A 298 18.85 7.10 -11.17
N CYS A 299 18.63 8.00 -12.14
CA CYS A 299 19.69 8.52 -13.01
C CYS A 299 20.81 9.17 -12.20
N ARG A 300 20.45 10.08 -11.30
CA ARG A 300 21.38 10.77 -10.41
C ARG A 300 22.19 9.81 -9.55
N GLY A 301 21.56 8.78 -9.00
CA GLY A 301 22.22 7.76 -8.19
C GLY A 301 23.33 7.04 -8.97
N VAL A 302 23.03 6.63 -10.20
CA VAL A 302 23.99 5.94 -11.08
C VAL A 302 25.13 6.84 -11.49
N LEU A 303 24.87 8.10 -11.89
CA LEU A 303 25.94 9.01 -12.29
C LEU A 303 26.90 9.34 -11.13
N ARG A 304 26.37 9.47 -9.90
CA ARG A 304 27.21 9.63 -8.70
C ARG A 304 28.09 8.41 -8.44
N GLU A 305 27.56 7.21 -8.65
CA GLU A 305 28.32 5.97 -8.50
C GLU A 305 29.47 5.88 -9.52
N ILE A 306 29.23 6.29 -10.77
CA ILE A 306 30.27 6.36 -11.81
C ILE A 306 31.35 7.38 -11.42
N ALA A 307 30.96 8.60 -11.04
CA ALA A 307 31.92 9.63 -10.63
C ALA A 307 32.80 9.17 -9.44
N ASN A 308 32.20 8.53 -8.43
CA ASN A 308 32.93 8.00 -7.29
C ASN A 308 33.92 6.88 -7.66
N ARG A 309 33.63 6.08 -8.71
CA ARG A 309 34.55 5.04 -9.17
C ARG A 309 35.81 5.66 -9.79
N GLU A 310 35.66 6.73 -10.56
CA GLU A 310 36.78 7.44 -11.18
C GLU A 310 37.71 8.07 -10.13
N ASP A 311 37.13 8.73 -9.12
CA ASP A 311 37.90 9.34 -8.03
C ASP A 311 38.73 8.28 -7.26
N ASN A 312 38.18 7.09 -7.04
CA ASN A 312 38.87 6.00 -6.36
C ASN A 312 39.96 5.33 -7.22
N VAL A 313 39.80 5.28 -8.55
CA VAL A 313 40.85 4.79 -9.47
C VAL A 313 42.06 5.73 -9.50
N HIS A 314 41.88 7.00 -9.12
CA HIS A 314 42.96 7.97 -9.00
C HIS A 314 43.66 8.00 -7.64
N ASP A 315 43.20 7.22 -6.65
CA ASP A 315 43.96 6.97 -5.42
C ASP A 315 45.08 5.96 -5.71
N ARG A 316 46.19 6.48 -6.25
CA ARG A 316 47.36 5.72 -6.70
C ARG A 316 48.01 4.84 -5.62
N ASP A 317 47.63 4.99 -4.37
CA ASP A 317 48.13 4.23 -3.23
C ASP A 317 47.19 3.09 -2.79
N TYR A 318 46.05 2.88 -3.47
CA TYR A 318 45.15 1.74 -3.20
C TYR A 318 45.76 0.42 -3.72
N ILE A 319 46.30 -0.38 -2.80
CA ILE A 319 46.71 -1.78 -3.02
C ILE A 319 45.60 -2.68 -2.45
N PRO A 320 45.01 -3.60 -3.23
CA PRO A 320 43.83 -4.40 -2.83
C PRO A 320 44.07 -5.36 -1.66
#